data_AF-B0VFP5-F1
#
_entry.id   AF-B0VFP5-F1
#
_cell.length_a   1.000
_cell.length_b   1.000
_cell.length_c   1.000
_cell.angle_alpha   90.00
_cell.angle_beta   90.00
_cell.angle_gamma   90.00
#
_symmetry.space_group_name_H-M   'P 1'
#
loop_
_entity.id
_entity.type
_entity.pdbx_description
1 polymer ?
#
loop_
_entity_poly.entity_id
_entity_poly.type
_entity_poly.pdbx_seq_one_letter_code
_entity_poly.pdbx_strand_id
1 'polypeptide(L)'
;MGIIACLIAGGVSPDPLAKKVLANIFVSRVLIGFVIGISAWKMGWFLHGVLMGLIVGLPFSLSAMAMQVPGMGKWGIFFLTWALGVVYGFIIELVTSVFFKAEQPSAK
;
A
#
# COMPACT_ATOMS: atom_id res chain seq x y z
N MET A 1 0.97 14.22 -9.87
CA MET A 1 -0.23 13.37 -9.68
C MET A 1 -1.03 13.67 -8.40
N GLY A 2 -0.41 13.83 -7.22
CA GLY A 2 -1.13 14.19 -5.98
C GLY A 2 -1.92 15.50 -6.07
N ILE A 3 -1.29 16.56 -6.60
CA ILE A 3 -1.94 17.88 -6.81
C ILE A 3 -3.15 17.76 -7.74
N ILE A 4 -3.05 17.00 -8.85
CA ILE A 4 -4.17 16.77 -9.79
C ILE A 4 -5.32 16.04 -9.08
N ALA A 5 -5.02 15.03 -8.26
CA ALA A 5 -6.05 14.33 -7.47
C ALA A 5 -6.73 15.26 -6.44
N CYS A 6 -5.98 16.18 -5.82
CA CYS A 6 -6.54 17.18 -4.91
C CYS A 6 -7.41 18.21 -5.64
N LEU A 7 -7.02 18.62 -6.86
CA LEU A 7 -7.80 19.53 -7.69
C LEU A 7 -9.12 18.89 -8.15
N ILE A 8 -9.10 17.62 -8.53
CA ILE A 8 -10.32 16.86 -8.86
C ILE A 8 -11.20 16.72 -7.61
N ALA A 9 -10.63 16.32 -6.47
CA ALA A 9 -11.40 16.15 -5.23
C ALA A 9 -12.00 17.47 -4.71
N GLY A 10 -11.29 18.59 -4.87
CA GLY A 10 -11.79 19.92 -4.52
C GLY A 10 -12.80 20.49 -5.53
N GLY A 11 -12.81 20.00 -6.77
CA GLY A 11 -13.83 20.38 -7.77
C GLY A 11 -15.16 19.65 -7.59
N VAL A 12 -15.21 18.56 -6.82
CA VAL A 12 -16.41 17.73 -6.60
C VAL A 12 -17.12 18.07 -5.30
N SER A 13 -16.42 18.65 -4.31
CA SER A 13 -16.97 19.00 -3.00
C SER A 13 -17.04 20.52 -2.80
N PRO A 14 -18.19 21.10 -2.43
CA PRO A 14 -18.32 22.53 -2.14
C PRO A 14 -17.63 22.95 -0.83
N ASP A 15 -17.38 22.00 0.08
CA ASP A 15 -16.69 22.24 1.34
C ASP A 15 -15.16 22.16 1.21
N PRO A 16 -14.41 22.97 1.98
CA PRO A 16 -12.94 22.89 1.98
C PRO A 16 -12.48 21.49 2.37
N LEU A 17 -11.63 20.91 1.51
CA LEU A 17 -11.14 19.54 1.66
C LEU A 17 -10.58 19.33 3.08
N ALA A 18 -11.18 18.40 3.83
CA ALA A 18 -10.73 18.12 5.18
C ALA A 18 -9.24 17.73 5.17
N LYS A 19 -8.44 18.31 6.08
CA LYS A 19 -6.97 18.09 6.14
C LYS A 19 -6.58 16.61 6.16
N LYS A 20 -7.43 15.75 6.74
CA LYS A 20 -7.27 14.28 6.76
C LYS A 20 -7.35 13.66 5.36
N VAL A 21 -8.27 14.11 4.52
CA VAL A 21 -8.45 13.63 3.14
C VAL A 21 -7.27 14.06 2.28
N LEU A 22 -6.83 15.32 2.42
CA LEU A 22 -5.64 15.82 1.73
C LEU A 22 -4.40 14.99 2.07
N ALA A 23 -4.15 14.77 3.37
CA ALA A 23 -3.04 13.94 3.83
C ALA A 23 -3.11 12.51 3.27
N ASN A 24 -4.29 11.89 3.27
CA ASN A 24 -4.48 10.54 2.74
C ASN A 24 -4.19 10.45 1.23
N ILE A 25 -4.61 11.45 0.45
CA ILE A 25 -4.32 11.50 -0.99
C ILE A 25 -2.82 11.58 -1.23
N PHE A 26 -2.10 12.47 -0.54
CA PHE A 26 -0.66 12.59 -0.69
C PHE A 26 0.08 11.32 -0.25
N VAL A 27 -0.24 10.78 0.92
CA VAL A 27 0.36 9.55 1.44
C VAL A 27 0.16 8.40 0.46
N SER A 28 -1.06 8.20 -0.03
CA SER A 28 -1.38 7.13 -0.99
C SER A 28 -0.58 7.25 -2.30
N ARG A 29 -0.39 8.47 -2.81
CA ARG A 29 0.33 8.71 -4.08
C ARG A 29 1.84 8.58 -3.92
N VAL A 30 2.39 9.03 -2.78
CA VAL A 30 3.80 8.83 -2.44
C VAL A 30 4.09 7.34 -2.26
N LEU A 31 3.19 6.60 -1.60
CA LEU A 31 3.31 5.15 -1.43
C LEU A 31 3.35 4.41 -2.77
N ILE A 32 2.45 4.73 -3.70
CA ILE A 32 2.48 4.09 -5.03
C ILE A 32 3.80 4.38 -5.74
N GLY A 33 4.28 5.62 -5.71
CA GLY A 33 5.58 5.98 -6.30
C GLY A 33 6.76 5.27 -5.64
N PHE A 34 6.73 5.14 -4.31
CA PHE A 34 7.75 4.44 -3.53
C PHE A 34 7.77 2.94 -3.82
N VAL A 35 6.59 2.31 -3.91
CA VAL A 35 6.43 0.90 -4.28
C VAL A 35 6.98 0.63 -5.68
N ILE A 36 6.64 1.48 -6.66
CA ILE A 36 7.19 1.35 -8.02
C ILE A 36 8.71 1.50 -8.01
N GLY A 37 9.24 2.45 -7.23
CA GLY A 37 10.69 2.66 -7.10
C GLY A 37 11.43 1.46 -6.49
N ILE A 38 10.90 0.89 -5.40
CA ILE A 38 11.45 -0.33 -4.79
C ILE A 38 11.23 -1.55 -5.68
N SER A 39 10.19 -1.54 -6.53
CA SER A 39 9.88 -2.68 -7.41
C SER A 39 10.96 -2.92 -8.46
N ALA A 40 11.72 -1.88 -8.82
CA ALA A 40 12.87 -2.00 -9.71
C ALA A 40 14.13 -2.56 -9.00
N TRP A 41 14.11 -2.76 -7.68
CA TRP A 41 15.27 -3.27 -6.94
C TRP A 41 15.49 -4.76 -7.23
N LYS A 42 16.72 -5.10 -7.66
CA LYS A 42 17.18 -6.49 -7.82
C LYS A 42 17.19 -7.26 -6.50
N MET A 43 16.23 -8.14 -6.30
CA MET A 43 16.11 -8.96 -5.09
C MET A 43 15.53 -10.33 -5.40
N GLY A 44 15.73 -11.29 -4.50
CA GLY A 44 15.15 -12.62 -4.65
C GLY A 44 13.62 -12.55 -4.70
N TRP A 45 13.01 -13.30 -5.62
CA TRP A 45 11.58 -13.26 -5.92
C TRP A 45 10.67 -13.36 -4.69
N PHE A 46 10.94 -14.34 -3.82
CA PHE A 46 10.17 -14.51 -2.57
C PHE A 46 10.29 -13.29 -1.65
N LEU A 47 11.51 -12.76 -1.52
CA LEU A 47 11.81 -11.64 -0.64
C LEU A 47 11.19 -10.35 -1.17
N HIS A 48 11.06 -10.21 -2.49
CA HIS A 48 10.41 -9.08 -3.14
C HIS A 48 8.93 -8.98 -2.77
N GLY A 49 8.16 -10.06 -2.99
CA GLY A 49 6.73 -10.08 -2.68
C GLY A 49 6.43 -9.85 -1.20
N VAL A 50 7.23 -10.46 -0.31
CA VAL A 50 7.10 -10.29 1.13
C VAL A 50 7.40 -8.85 1.55
N LEU A 51 8.50 -8.24 1.07
CA LEU A 51 8.86 -6.86 1.42
C LEU A 51 7.85 -5.85 0.88
N MET A 52 7.32 -6.07 -0.32
CA MET A 52 6.25 -5.24 -0.87
C MET A 52 5.00 -5.29 0.00
N GLY A 53 4.58 -6.49 0.40
CA GLY A 53 3.47 -6.65 1.33
C GLY A 53 3.71 -6.00 2.69
N LEU A 54 4.94 -6.07 3.19
CA LEU A 54 5.37 -5.46 4.46
C LEU A 54 5.31 -3.93 4.43
N ILE A 55 5.83 -3.32 3.38
CA ILE A 55 5.91 -1.87 3.20
C ILE A 55 4.53 -1.28 2.89
N VAL A 56 3.77 -1.91 2.00
CA VAL A 56 2.42 -1.45 1.61
C VAL A 56 1.39 -1.75 2.69
N GLY A 57 1.53 -2.86 3.40
CA GLY A 57 0.64 -3.24 4.48
C GLY A 57 0.70 -2.30 5.69
N LEU A 58 1.84 -1.66 5.94
CA LEU A 58 2.08 -0.79 7.10
C LEU A 58 1.20 0.48 7.14
N PRO A 59 1.13 1.32 6.09
CA PRO A 59 0.20 2.46 6.07
C PRO A 59 -1.27 2.01 6.10
N PHE A 60 -1.58 0.85 5.51
CA PHE A 60 -2.93 0.30 5.51
C PHE A 60 -3.34 -0.19 6.90
N SER A 61 -2.42 -0.83 7.64
CA SER A 61 -2.65 -1.24 9.03
C SER A 61 -2.76 -0.05 9.96
N LEU A 62 -1.97 1.01 9.77
CA LEU A 62 -2.13 2.28 10.48
C LEU A 62 -3.51 2.92 10.20
N SER A 63 -3.98 2.88 8.96
CA SER A 63 -5.34 3.33 8.62
C SER A 63 -6.41 2.45 9.26
N ALA A 64 -6.19 1.14 9.35
CA ALA A 64 -7.12 0.21 9.98
C ALA A 64 -7.29 0.47 11.49
N MET A 65 -6.26 0.97 12.17
CA MET A 65 -6.37 1.40 13.58
C MET A 65 -7.36 2.56 13.81
N ALA A 66 -7.71 3.30 12.75
CA ALA A 66 -8.73 4.34 12.82
C ALA A 66 -10.16 3.79 12.75
N MET A 67 -10.35 2.55 12.31
CA MET A 67 -11.64 1.85 12.36
C MET A 67 -11.83 1.21 13.74
N GLN A 68 -12.95 1.50 14.38
CA GLN A 68 -13.34 0.79 15.60
C GLN A 68 -14.03 -0.51 15.22
N VAL A 69 -13.33 -1.63 15.44
CA VAL A 69 -13.92 -2.97 15.28
C VAL A 69 -14.34 -3.50 16.65
N PRO A 70 -15.63 -3.80 16.86
CA PRO A 70 -16.11 -4.39 18.11
C PRO A 70 -15.37 -5.69 18.43
N GLY A 71 -14.87 -5.82 19.66
CA GLY A 71 -14.16 -7.04 20.11
C GLY A 71 -12.69 -7.13 19.69
N MET A 72 -12.14 -6.17 18.96
CA MET A 72 -10.73 -6.15 18.56
C MET A 72 -10.08 -4.80 18.93
N GLY A 73 -9.03 -4.85 19.74
CA GLY A 73 -8.25 -3.66 20.09
C GLY A 73 -7.50 -3.08 18.88
N LYS A 74 -7.11 -1.80 18.95
CA LYS A 74 -6.39 -1.09 17.88
C LYS A 74 -5.13 -1.83 17.40
N TRP A 75 -4.40 -2.45 18.32
CA TRP A 75 -3.22 -3.24 17.98
C TRP A 75 -3.55 -4.59 17.34
N GLY A 76 -4.69 -5.19 17.70
CA GLY A 76 -5.16 -6.44 17.09
C GLY A 76 -5.46 -6.27 15.61
N ILE A 77 -6.20 -5.21 15.26
CA ILE A 77 -6.50 -4.91 13.85
C ILE A 77 -5.24 -4.50 13.08
N PHE A 78 -4.32 -3.78 13.73
CA PHE A 78 -3.03 -3.42 13.14
C PHE A 78 -2.24 -4.68 12.71
N PHE A 79 -1.98 -5.60 13.64
CA PHE A 79 -1.18 -6.79 13.33
C PHE A 79 -1.88 -7.71 12.34
N LEU A 80 -3.21 -7.84 12.43
CA LEU A 80 -3.99 -8.63 11.47
C LEU A 80 -3.89 -8.06 10.05
N THR A 81 -4.17 -6.76 9.89
CA THR A 81 -4.10 -6.09 8.58
C THR A 81 -2.67 -6.10 8.03
N TRP A 82 -1.66 -5.95 8.90
CA TRP A 82 -0.26 -5.98 8.48
C TRP A 82 0.19 -7.37 8.04
N ALA A 83 -0.16 -8.41 8.81
CA ALA A 83 0.13 -9.80 8.44
C ALA A 83 -0.57 -10.19 7.13
N LEU A 84 -1.83 -9.78 6.95
CA LEU A 84 -2.55 -9.96 5.69
C LEU A 84 -1.85 -9.22 4.54
N GLY A 85 -1.35 -8.00 4.78
CA GLY A 85 -0.58 -7.25 3.78
C GLY A 85 0.63 -8.02 3.26
N VAL A 86 1.37 -8.70 4.15
CA VAL A 86 2.49 -9.57 3.76
C VAL A 86 2.03 -10.75 2.91
N VAL A 87 0.97 -11.44 3.33
CA VAL A 87 0.39 -12.57 2.58
C VAL A 87 -0.08 -12.12 1.20
N TYR A 88 -0.78 -10.98 1.11
CA TYR A 88 -1.23 -10.41 -0.15
C TYR A 88 -0.06 -9.98 -1.04
N GLY A 89 1.00 -9.39 -0.49
CA GLY A 89 2.21 -9.06 -1.25
C GLY A 89 2.85 -10.28 -1.89
N PHE A 90 2.94 -11.38 -1.14
CA PHE A 90 3.42 -12.66 -1.68
C PHE A 90 2.49 -13.23 -2.76
N ILE A 91 1.17 -13.22 -2.55
CA ILE A 91 0.21 -13.72 -3.54
C ILE A 91 0.26 -12.88 -4.82
N ILE A 92 0.33 -11.55 -4.71
CA ILE A 92 0.44 -10.66 -5.87
C ILE A 92 1.70 -11.01 -6.66
N GLU A 93 2.84 -11.18 -5.99
CA GLU A 93 4.11 -11.57 -6.63
C GLU A 93 4.02 -12.95 -7.31
N LEU A 94 3.30 -13.89 -6.71
CA LEU A 94 3.05 -15.21 -7.29
C LEU A 94 2.19 -15.14 -8.54
N VAL A 95 1.11 -14.38 -8.46
CA VAL A 95 0.21 -14.19 -9.61
C VAL A 95 0.93 -13.45 -10.73
N THR A 96 1.72 -12.41 -10.43
CA THR A 96 2.44 -11.66 -11.46
C THR A 96 3.52 -12.48 -12.13
N SER A 97 4.27 -13.31 -11.39
CA SER A 97 5.28 -14.17 -11.99
C SER A 97 4.68 -15.32 -12.81
N VAL A 98 3.59 -15.94 -12.33
CA VAL A 98 2.99 -17.10 -13.01
C VAL A 98 2.18 -16.67 -14.24
N PHE A 99 1.32 -15.66 -14.10
CA PHE A 99 0.42 -15.25 -15.19
C PHE A 99 1.07 -14.30 -16.17
N PHE A 100 1.87 -13.33 -15.69
CA PHE A 100 2.46 -12.31 -16.55
C PHE A 100 3.89 -12.65 -16.99
N LYS A 101 4.48 -13.74 -16.47
CA LYS A 101 5.88 -14.12 -16.73
C LYS A 101 6.83 -12.92 -16.59
N ALA A 102 6.55 -12.03 -15.63
CA ALA A 102 7.33 -10.84 -15.43
C ALA A 102 8.78 -11.24 -15.11
N GLU A 103 9.71 -10.89 -16.01
CA GLU A 103 11.14 -11.13 -15.79
C GLU A 103 11.60 -10.25 -14.63
N GLN A 104 11.85 -10.90 -13.51
CA GLN A 104 12.33 -10.22 -12.32
C GLN A 104 13.76 -9.75 -12.54
N PRO A 105 14.13 -8.57 -12.01
CA PRO A 105 15.52 -8.15 -11.92
C PRO A 105 16.30 -9.12 -11.00
N SER A 106 16.75 -10.24 -11.55
CA SER A 106 17.48 -11.26 -10.78
C SER A 106 18.81 -10.66 -10.31
N ALA A 107 19.01 -10.63 -9.00
CA ALA A 107 20.33 -10.45 -8.42
C ALA A 107 21.12 -11.74 -8.72
N LYS A 108 22.10 -11.64 -9.62
CA LYS A 108 23.14 -12.67 -9.75
C LYS A 108 23.96 -12.75 -8.46
#